data_AF-A0A382P4S7-F1
#
_entry.id   AF-A0A382P4S7-F1
#
_cell.length_a   1.000
_cell.length_b   1.000
_cell.length_c   1.000
_cell.angle_alpha   90.00
_cell.angle_beta   90.00
_cell.angle_gamma   90.00
#
_symmetry.space_group_name_H-M   'P 1'
#
loop_
_entity.id
_entity.type
_entity.pdbx_description
1 polymer ?
#
loop_
_entity_poly.entity_id
_entity_poly.type
_entity_poly.pdbx_seq_one_letter_code
_entity_poly.pdbx_strand_id
1 'polypeptide(L)'
;LSTPMGEIVKGLLSDGARLGVSSRGMGSLKPSPKQQGTQLVQSDFQLATAADIVADPSAPDAFVNGVMEGVEWIWDNGVIKVQKIERYKSEIRRAKAHKLQEVTLNTFKDFLESL
;
A
#
# COMPACT_ATOMS: atom_id res chain seq x y z
N LEU A 1 5.37 18.25 1.45
CA LEU A 1 4.63 17.92 2.69
C LEU A 1 4.82 18.95 3.82
N SER A 2 5.26 20.17 3.51
CA SER A 2 5.56 21.23 4.50
C SER A 2 4.33 22.03 4.95
N THR A 3 3.12 21.56 4.66
CA THR A 3 1.91 22.17 5.22
C THR A 3 1.75 21.71 6.67
N PRO A 4 1.07 22.49 7.54
CA PRO A 4 0.84 22.08 8.93
C PRO A 4 0.23 20.68 9.07
N MET A 5 -0.75 20.36 8.22
CA MET A 5 -1.35 19.02 8.19
C MET A 5 -0.38 17.94 7.69
N GLY A 6 0.51 18.29 6.76
CA GLY A 6 1.54 17.39 6.28
C GLY A 6 2.57 17.03 7.35
N GLU A 7 2.98 17.98 8.18
CA GLU A 7 3.91 17.71 9.29
C GLU A 7 3.26 16.85 10.39
N ILE A 8 1.96 17.03 10.67
CA ILE A 8 1.23 16.16 11.61
C ILE A 8 1.20 14.72 11.10
N VAL A 9 0.86 14.52 9.82
CA VAL A 9 0.83 13.20 9.18
C VAL A 9 2.20 12.53 9.20
N LYS A 10 3.25 13.31 8.92
CA LYS A 10 4.64 12.84 8.99
C LYS A 10 5.03 12.39 10.39
N GLY A 11 4.63 13.13 11.43
CA GLY A 11 4.83 12.74 12.83
C GLY A 11 4.17 11.40 13.15
N LEU A 12 2.87 11.28 12.85
CA LEU A 12 2.10 10.05 13.09
C LEU A 12 2.70 8.83 12.38
N LEU A 13 3.14 8.98 11.14
CA LEU A 13 3.82 7.90 10.40
C LEU A 13 5.17 7.53 11.02
N SER A 14 5.93 8.51 11.50
CA SER A 14 7.24 8.29 12.14
C SER A 14 7.10 7.54 13.46
N ASP A 15 6.00 7.76 14.18
CA ASP A 15 5.66 7.06 15.42
C ASP A 15 5.04 5.67 15.19
N GLY A 16 4.91 5.24 13.92
CA GLY A 16 4.40 3.92 13.54
C GLY A 16 2.87 3.80 13.49
N ALA A 17 2.14 4.92 13.48
CA ALA A 17 0.68 4.89 13.37
C ALA A 17 0.24 4.38 11.99
N ARG A 18 -0.81 3.55 11.97
CA ARG A 18 -1.49 3.15 10.73
C ARG A 18 -2.59 4.17 10.43
N LEU A 19 -2.45 4.87 9.32
CA LEU A 19 -3.40 5.89 8.89
C LEU A 19 -4.44 5.29 7.94
N GLY A 20 -5.71 5.43 8.30
CA GLY A 20 -6.83 5.11 7.41
C GLY A 20 -7.02 6.18 6.34
N VAL A 21 -7.62 5.80 5.22
CA VAL A 21 -8.00 6.74 4.15
C VAL A 21 -9.49 6.68 3.84
N SER A 22 -10.06 7.83 3.53
CA SER A 22 -11.44 7.97 3.10
C SER A 22 -11.53 8.86 1.87
N SER A 23 -12.32 8.45 0.86
CA SER A 23 -12.63 9.28 -0.29
C SER A 23 -13.98 9.97 -0.11
N ARG A 24 -14.15 11.17 -0.66
CA ARG A 24 -15.46 11.85 -0.75
C ARG A 24 -15.89 11.98 -2.20
N GLY A 25 -17.16 11.70 -2.47
CA GLY A 25 -17.76 11.86 -3.78
C GLY A 25 -19.25 12.14 -3.67
N MET A 26 -19.86 12.53 -4.78
CA MET A 26 -21.27 12.87 -4.89
C MET A 26 -21.88 12.10 -6.05
N GLY A 27 -23.07 11.56 -5.86
CA GLY A 27 -23.81 10.83 -6.89
C GLY A 27 -25.06 10.18 -6.33
N SER A 28 -25.84 9.56 -7.20
CA SER A 28 -27.08 8.90 -6.79
C SER A 28 -26.82 7.48 -6.29
N LEU A 29 -27.70 7.01 -5.39
CA LEU A 29 -27.72 5.65 -4.88
C LEU A 29 -29.03 4.95 -5.26
N LYS A 30 -28.97 3.66 -5.57
CA LYS A 30 -30.15 2.79 -5.69
C LYS A 30 -29.96 1.53 -4.85
N PRO A 31 -31.03 0.98 -4.26
CA PRO A 31 -30.96 -0.31 -3.58
C PRO A 31 -30.43 -1.41 -4.51
N SER A 32 -29.53 -2.26 -4.01
CA SER A 32 -28.99 -3.38 -4.78
C SER A 32 -30.04 -4.47 -4.95
N PRO A 33 -30.34 -4.93 -6.19
CA PRO A 33 -31.24 -6.04 -6.41
C PRO A 33 -30.61 -7.40 -6.06
N LYS A 34 -29.29 -7.45 -5.87
CA LYS A 34 -28.53 -8.69 -5.60
C LYS A 34 -28.19 -8.89 -4.12
N GLN A 35 -28.19 -7.83 -3.32
CA GLN A 35 -27.80 -7.86 -1.91
C GLN A 35 -28.69 -6.94 -1.08
N GLN A 36 -29.46 -7.54 -0.19
CA GLN A 36 -30.37 -6.80 0.70
C GLN A 36 -29.57 -5.93 1.68
N GLY A 37 -29.96 -4.67 1.82
CA GLY A 37 -29.28 -3.69 2.70
C GLY A 37 -28.08 -2.99 2.07
N THR A 38 -27.71 -3.32 0.82
CA THR A 38 -26.62 -2.65 0.09
C THR A 38 -27.17 -1.60 -0.88
N GLN A 39 -26.45 -0.49 -1.03
CA GLN A 39 -26.74 0.54 -2.03
C GLN A 39 -25.70 0.49 -3.15
N LEU A 40 -26.16 0.60 -4.41
CA LEU A 40 -25.34 0.70 -5.61
C LEU A 40 -25.19 2.17 -6.01
N VAL A 41 -23.94 2.61 -6.11
CA VAL A 41 -23.56 3.89 -6.70
C VAL A 41 -23.92 3.90 -8.18
N GLN A 42 -24.53 4.99 -8.65
CA GLN A 42 -24.97 5.14 -10.02
C GLN A 42 -23.91 5.82 -10.91
N SER A 43 -24.15 5.88 -12.22
CA SER A 43 -23.20 6.39 -13.21
C SER A 43 -22.94 7.90 -13.14
N ASP A 44 -23.72 8.64 -12.33
CA ASP A 44 -23.56 10.07 -12.08
C ASP A 44 -22.56 10.39 -10.97
N PHE A 45 -21.85 9.37 -10.45
CA PHE A 45 -20.87 9.56 -9.40
C PHE A 45 -19.67 10.40 -9.85
N GLN A 46 -19.32 11.39 -9.03
CA GLN A 46 -18.13 12.22 -9.18
C GLN A 46 -17.30 12.18 -7.90
N LEU A 47 -15.99 11.96 -8.07
CA LEU A 47 -15.02 11.99 -6.99
C LEU A 47 -14.65 13.45 -6.69
N ALA A 48 -14.89 13.90 -5.46
CA ALA A 48 -14.59 15.26 -5.01
C ALA A 48 -13.27 15.33 -4.24
N THR A 49 -12.95 14.30 -3.46
CA THR A 49 -11.68 14.18 -2.74
C THR A 49 -11.20 12.75 -2.80
N ALA A 50 -10.01 12.57 -3.36
CA ALA A 50 -9.43 11.23 -3.54
C ALA A 50 -9.13 10.55 -2.21
N ALA A 51 -8.53 11.27 -1.26
CA ALA A 51 -8.19 10.73 0.05
C ALA A 51 -8.10 11.82 1.12
N ASP A 52 -8.78 11.59 2.23
CA ASP A 52 -8.57 12.23 3.53
C ASP A 52 -7.98 11.19 4.50
N ILE A 53 -7.11 11.64 5.40
CA ILE A 53 -6.54 10.78 6.45
C ILE A 53 -7.52 10.72 7.62
N VAL A 54 -7.88 9.50 8.03
CA VAL A 54 -8.82 9.23 9.12
C VAL A 54 -8.23 8.22 10.10
N ALA A 55 -8.63 8.31 11.37
CA ALA A 55 -8.19 7.37 12.40
C ALA A 55 -8.83 5.98 12.22
N ASP A 56 -10.08 5.93 11.77
CA ASP A 56 -10.84 4.69 11.58
C ASP A 56 -11.50 4.69 10.19
N PRO A 57 -10.96 3.93 9.23
CA PRO A 57 -11.54 3.84 7.89
C PRO A 57 -12.78 2.96 7.88
N SER A 58 -13.77 3.33 7.06
CA SER A 58 -15.00 2.54 6.91
C SER A 58 -14.81 1.19 6.20
N ALA A 59 -13.71 1.04 5.45
CA ALA A 59 -13.30 -0.21 4.84
C ALA A 59 -12.13 -0.82 5.63
N PRO A 60 -12.19 -2.10 6.05
CA PRO A 60 -11.17 -2.74 6.89
C PRO A 60 -9.74 -2.69 6.32
N ASP A 61 -9.60 -2.61 4.99
CA ASP A 61 -8.32 -2.59 4.29
C ASP A 61 -7.94 -1.21 3.73
N ALA A 62 -8.71 -0.15 4.05
CA ALA A 62 -8.44 1.21 3.58
C ALA A 62 -7.40 1.91 4.47
N PHE A 63 -6.23 1.30 4.59
CA PHE A 63 -5.04 1.88 5.19
C PHE A 63 -4.04 2.27 4.10
N VAL A 64 -3.25 3.32 4.37
CA VAL A 64 -2.15 3.70 3.47
C VAL A 64 -1.09 2.60 3.52
N ASN A 65 -1.08 1.75 2.50
CA ASN A 65 0.09 0.96 2.17
C ASN A 65 0.95 1.82 1.26
N GLY A 66 2.19 2.07 1.63
CA GLY A 66 3.14 2.76 0.75
C GLY A 66 3.30 1.96 -0.54
N VAL A 67 2.59 2.34 -1.59
CA VAL A 67 2.89 1.89 -2.95
C VAL A 67 4.04 2.78 -3.40
N MET A 68 5.18 2.17 -3.70
CA MET A 68 6.33 2.86 -4.27
C MET A 68 6.02 3.22 -5.73
N GLU A 69 5.08 4.15 -5.97
CA GLU A 69 4.84 4.71 -7.30
C GLU A 69 5.99 5.68 -7.64
N GLY A 70 6.70 5.41 -8.75
CA GLY A 70 7.73 6.31 -9.26
C GLY A 70 9.10 6.23 -8.57
N VAL A 71 9.56 5.05 -8.16
CA VAL A 71 10.98 4.87 -7.77
C VAL A 71 11.90 5.21 -8.95
N GLU A 72 12.50 6.39 -8.91
CA GLU A 72 13.65 6.72 -9.75
C GLU A 72 14.81 5.81 -9.39
N TRP A 73 15.42 5.25 -10.43
CA TRP A 73 16.51 4.29 -10.35
C TRP A 73 17.79 5.02 -9.94
N ILE A 74 18.08 5.08 -8.64
CA ILE A 74 19.33 5.69 -8.18
C ILE A 74 20.44 4.65 -8.28
N TRP A 75 21.26 4.75 -9.33
CA TRP A 75 22.59 4.16 -9.37
C TRP A 75 23.51 5.05 -8.52
N ASP A 76 23.89 4.57 -7.34
CA ASP A 76 24.92 5.20 -6.51
C ASP A 76 25.95 4.15 -6.08
N ASN A 77 27.17 4.28 -6.61
CA ASN A 77 28.40 3.62 -6.13
C ASN A 77 28.31 2.10 -5.83
N GLY A 78 27.66 1.33 -6.69
CA GLY A 78 27.79 -0.13 -6.73
C GLY A 78 26.92 -0.93 -5.75
N VAL A 79 26.02 -0.30 -4.99
CA VAL A 79 25.11 -1.00 -4.07
C VAL A 79 23.67 -0.96 -4.59
N ILE A 80 23.11 -2.12 -4.89
CA ILE A 80 21.72 -2.26 -5.38
C ILE A 80 20.75 -1.93 -4.24
N LYS A 81 20.18 -0.73 -4.25
CA LYS A 81 19.10 -0.36 -3.33
C LYS A 81 17.75 -0.58 -4.02
N VAL A 82 16.89 -1.37 -3.35
CA VAL A 82 15.47 -1.64 -3.67
C VAL A 82 15.16 -2.77 -4.69
N GLN A 83 15.77 -2.84 -5.88
CA GLN A 83 15.43 -3.91 -6.84
C GLN A 83 15.70 -5.33 -6.33
N LYS A 84 16.82 -5.52 -5.62
CA LYS A 84 17.24 -6.84 -5.12
C LYS A 84 16.27 -7.38 -4.06
N ILE A 85 15.78 -6.49 -3.19
CA ILE A 85 14.83 -6.83 -2.14
C ILE A 85 13.46 -7.21 -2.75
N GLU A 86 12.99 -6.47 -3.74
CA GLU A 86 11.73 -6.81 -4.44
C GLU A 86 11.85 -8.12 -5.24
N ARG A 87 13.03 -8.40 -5.81
CA ARG A 87 13.32 -9.70 -6.43
C ARG A 87 13.23 -10.82 -5.40
N TYR A 88 13.89 -10.69 -4.25
CA TYR A 88 13.83 -11.69 -3.17
C TYR A 88 12.40 -11.91 -2.68
N LYS A 89 11.63 -10.84 -2.44
CA LYS A 89 10.21 -10.94 -2.06
C LYS A 89 9.40 -11.69 -3.12
N SER A 90 9.67 -11.42 -4.40
CA SER A 90 8.97 -12.07 -5.51
C SER A 90 9.32 -13.56 -5.63
N GLU A 91 10.59 -13.93 -5.44
CA GLU A 91 11.06 -15.32 -5.46
C GLU A 91 10.43 -16.14 -4.32
N ILE A 92 10.41 -15.59 -3.10
CA ILE A 92 9.78 -16.24 -1.95
C ILE A 92 8.27 -16.38 -2.18
N ARG A 93 7.59 -15.34 -2.67
CA ARG A 93 6.14 -15.39 -2.95
C ARG A 93 5.76 -16.39 -4.03
N ARG A 94 6.60 -16.58 -5.05
CA ARG A 94 6.36 -17.53 -6.15
C ARG A 94 6.79 -18.96 -5.83
N ALA A 95 7.52 -19.17 -4.73
CA ALA A 95 7.99 -20.49 -4.34
C ALA A 95 6.81 -21.42 -3.98
N LYS A 96 6.86 -22.65 -4.48
CA LYS A 96 5.92 -23.70 -4.07
C LYS A 96 6.13 -24.02 -2.59
N ALA A 97 5.06 -24.39 -1.88
CA ALA A 97 5.10 -24.64 -0.43
C ALA A 97 6.25 -25.58 0.02
N HIS A 98 6.51 -26.66 -0.72
CA HIS A 98 7.59 -27.60 -0.40
C HIS A 98 9.01 -27.08 -0.65
N LYS A 99 9.19 -25.99 -1.40
CA LYS A 99 10.48 -25.33 -1.65
C LYS A 99 10.63 -23.99 -0.94
N LEU A 100 9.61 -23.56 -0.20
CA LEU A 100 9.58 -22.23 0.40
C LEU A 100 10.74 -22.03 1.38
N GLN A 101 11.05 -23.04 2.19
CA GLN A 101 12.15 -23.01 3.16
C GLN A 101 13.51 -22.88 2.46
N GLU A 102 13.74 -23.67 1.41
CA GLU A 102 14.97 -23.63 0.61
C GLU A 102 15.15 -22.27 -0.07
N VAL A 103 14.10 -21.76 -0.75
CA VAL A 103 14.14 -20.46 -1.43
C VAL A 103 14.35 -19.33 -0.43
N THR A 104 13.74 -19.39 0.75
CA THR A 104 13.93 -18.38 1.81
C THR A 104 15.37 -18.40 2.34
N LEU A 105 15.95 -19.58 2.58
CA LEU A 105 17.34 -19.69 3.06
C LEU A 105 18.35 -19.19 2.03
N ASN A 106 18.16 -19.54 0.75
CA ASN A 106 19.04 -19.10 -0.32
C ASN A 106 18.97 -17.58 -0.54
N THR A 107 17.76 -17.02 -0.60
CA THR A 107 17.58 -15.56 -0.73
C THR A 107 18.12 -14.79 0.47
N PHE A 108 18.04 -15.36 1.68
CA PHE A 108 18.64 -14.78 2.87
C PHE A 108 20.17 -14.81 2.84
N LYS A 109 20.77 -15.92 2.39
CA LYS A 109 22.21 -16.02 2.19
C LYS A 109 22.71 -14.99 1.16
N ASP A 110 22.06 -14.91 0.00
CA ASP A 110 22.40 -13.96 -1.05
C ASP A 110 22.21 -12.50 -0.61
N PHE A 111 21.34 -12.25 0.38
CA PHE A 111 21.18 -10.94 1.00
C PHE A 111 22.39 -10.61 1.88
N LEU A 112 22.77 -11.52 2.79
CA LEU A 112 23.92 -11.36 3.69
C LEU A 112 25.24 -11.17 2.94
N GLU A 113 25.43 -11.87 1.82
CA GLU A 113 26.63 -11.73 0.98
C GLU A 113 26.69 -10.40 0.19
N SER A 114 25.60 -9.64 0.17
CA SER A 114 25.51 -8.36 -0.54
C SER A 114 25.39 -7.13 0.33
N LEU A 115 25.49 -7.32 1.64
CA LEU A 115 25.79 -6.29 2.62
C LEU A 115 27.28 -5.95 2.57
#